data_AF-A0A517YVQ7-F1
#
_entry.id   AF-A0A517YVQ7-F1
#
_cell.length_a   1.000
_cell.length_b   1.000
_cell.length_c   1.000
_cell.angle_alpha   90.00
_cell.angle_beta   90.00
_cell.angle_gamma   90.00
#
_symmetry.space_group_name_H-M   'P 1'
#
loop_
_entity.id
_entity.type
_entity.pdbx_description
1 polymer ?
#
loop_
_entity_poly.entity_id
_entity_poly.type
_entity_poly.pdbx_seq_one_letter_code
_entity_poly.pdbx_strand_id
1 'polypeptide(L)'
;MRLKRIDADVVCENDEFVYVKGTEPVLRFVPKFGTRGKRKHVYALVEFKSGGIQSDVMSYEEVNHIRNMAKSKDSDSWKYHWDEMAKKTVFSSYG
;
A
#
# COMPACT_ATOMS: atom_id res chain seq x y z
N MET A 1 19.25 0.44 -9.53
CA MET A 1 18.14 1.40 -9.75
C MET A 1 18.12 2.42 -8.61
N ARG A 2 18.06 3.73 -8.88
CA ARG A 2 17.97 4.77 -7.82
C ARG A 2 16.55 5.33 -7.76
N LEU A 3 15.95 5.29 -6.57
CA LEU A 3 14.62 5.83 -6.31
C LEU A 3 14.68 7.35 -6.18
N LYS A 4 13.67 8.05 -6.70
CA LYS A 4 13.44 9.48 -6.51
C LYS A 4 12.48 9.72 -5.36
N ARG A 5 11.36 8.98 -5.33
CA ARG A 5 10.32 9.09 -4.31
C ARG A 5 9.70 7.72 -4.06
N ILE A 6 9.36 7.47 -2.79
CA ILE A 6 8.47 6.38 -2.38
C ILE A 6 7.30 7.04 -1.65
N ASP A 7 6.09 6.55 -1.93
CA ASP A 7 4.88 6.93 -1.22
C ASP A 7 4.05 5.67 -0.99
N ALA A 8 3.59 5.46 0.24
CA ALA A 8 2.80 4.28 0.59
C ALA A 8 1.92 4.62 1.79
N ASP A 9 0.63 4.28 1.69
CA ASP A 9 -0.31 4.48 2.77
C ASP A 9 -1.43 3.43 2.75
N VAL A 10 -2.12 3.34 3.87
CA VAL A 10 -3.36 2.57 4.02
C VAL A 10 -4.52 3.48 3.65
N VAL A 11 -5.36 3.02 2.73
CA VAL A 11 -6.59 3.67 2.31
C VAL A 11 -7.74 3.14 3.16
N CYS A 12 -8.52 4.04 3.73
CA CYS A 12 -9.67 3.74 4.55
C CYS A 12 -10.98 4.15 3.87
N GLU A 13 -12.11 3.68 4.41
CA GLU A 13 -13.47 3.87 3.86
C GLU A 13 -13.81 5.30 3.47
N ASN A 14 -13.36 6.30 4.24
CA ASN A 14 -13.72 7.69 4.02
C ASN A 14 -12.68 8.50 3.23
N ASP A 15 -11.59 7.87 2.79
CA ASP A 15 -10.57 8.53 1.97
C ASP A 15 -11.00 8.59 0.50
N GLU A 16 -10.55 9.61 -0.23
CA GLU A 16 -10.66 9.59 -1.68
C GLU A 16 -9.49 8.79 -2.26
N PHE A 17 -9.81 7.75 -3.03
CA PHE A 17 -8.81 6.93 -3.66
C PHE A 17 -9.23 6.51 -5.06
N VAL A 18 -8.36 6.79 -6.04
CA VAL A 18 -8.54 6.39 -7.44
C VAL A 18 -7.33 5.58 -7.85
N TYR A 19 -7.59 4.38 -8.36
CA TYR A 19 -6.57 3.51 -8.91
C TYR A 19 -7.03 2.91 -10.23
N VAL A 20 -6.24 3.16 -11.28
CA VAL A 20 -6.49 2.68 -12.64
C VAL A 20 -5.25 1.92 -13.11
N LYS A 21 -5.47 0.68 -13.57
CA LYS A 21 -4.47 -0.14 -14.26
C LYS A 21 -4.74 -0.10 -15.77
N GLY A 22 -3.72 -0.40 -16.57
CA GLY A 22 -3.85 -0.50 -18.03
C GLY A 22 -2.94 0.48 -18.77
N THR A 23 -3.42 0.98 -19.90
CA THR A 23 -2.64 1.85 -20.81
C THR A 23 -2.34 3.22 -20.22
N GLU A 24 -3.19 3.73 -19.35
CA GLU A 24 -3.04 5.02 -18.67
C GLU A 24 -3.17 4.83 -17.15
N PRO A 25 -2.13 4.32 -16.49
CA PRO A 25 -2.19 4.01 -15.07
C PRO A 25 -2.25 5.31 -14.24
N VAL A 26 -3.17 5.35 -13.28
CA VAL A 26 -3.39 6.48 -12.38
C VAL A 26 -3.45 5.98 -10.94
N LEU A 27 -2.76 6.66 -10.04
CA LEU A 27 -2.95 6.52 -8.60
C LEU A 27 -3.09 7.92 -7.99
N ARG A 28 -4.27 8.20 -7.43
CA ARG A 28 -4.55 9.43 -6.67
C ARG A 28 -5.08 9.04 -5.30
N PHE A 29 -4.47 9.61 -4.26
CA PHE A 29 -4.89 9.41 -2.88
C PHE A 29 -5.03 10.77 -2.20
N VAL A 30 -6.17 10.99 -1.54
CA VAL A 30 -6.41 12.13 -0.67
C VAL A 30 -6.98 11.61 0.66
N PRO A 31 -6.16 11.59 1.73
CA PRO A 31 -6.63 11.11 3.03
C PRO A 31 -7.67 12.05 3.62
N LYS A 32 -8.67 11.48 4.27
CA LYS A 32 -9.62 12.24 5.07
C LYS A 32 -8.95 12.67 6.38
N PHE A 33 -9.07 13.94 6.73
CA PHE A 33 -8.72 14.41 8.07
C PHE A 33 -9.79 14.00 9.08
N GLY A 34 -9.38 13.48 10.23
CA GLY A 34 -10.27 13.00 11.29
C GLY A 34 -10.62 11.52 11.14
N THR A 35 -11.92 11.19 11.15
CA THR A 35 -12.40 9.80 11.17
C THR A 35 -12.32 9.16 9.78
N ARG A 36 -11.24 8.40 9.53
CA ARG A 36 -10.96 7.74 8.26
C ARG A 36 -11.78 6.46 8.00
N GLY A 37 -12.32 5.84 9.03
CA GLY A 37 -13.10 4.59 8.92
C GLY A 37 -12.22 3.35 8.88
N LYS A 38 -12.77 2.21 8.45
CA LYS A 38 -12.02 0.94 8.38
C LYS A 38 -11.02 0.96 7.23
N ARG A 39 -9.95 0.19 7.40
CA ARG A 39 -8.93 -0.04 6.36
C ARG A 39 -9.53 -0.83 5.21
N LYS A 40 -9.25 -0.42 3.97
CA LYS A 40 -9.81 -1.00 2.74
C LYS A 40 -8.72 -1.50 1.80
N HIS A 41 -7.73 -0.66 1.54
CA HIS A 41 -6.64 -0.97 0.63
C HIS A 41 -5.32 -0.47 1.21
N VAL A 42 -4.21 -0.91 0.64
CA VAL A 42 -2.87 -0.42 0.91
C VAL A 42 -2.17 -0.24 -0.42
N TYR A 43 -1.52 0.89 -0.63
CA TYR A 43 -0.79 1.15 -1.86
C TYR A 43 0.70 1.37 -1.61
N ALA A 44 1.49 1.11 -2.65
CA ALA A 44 2.86 1.58 -2.74
C ALA A 44 3.09 2.18 -4.12
N LEU A 45 3.67 3.37 -4.17
CA LEU A 45 4.04 4.11 -5.37
C LEU A 45 5.54 4.44 -5.31
N VAL A 46 6.22 4.19 -6.42
CA VAL A 46 7.65 4.43 -6.55
C VAL A 46 7.89 5.23 -7.83
N GLU A 47 8.61 6.35 -7.69
CA GLU A 47 9.10 7.15 -8.80
C GLU A 47 10.62 6.95 -8.94
N PHE A 48 11.09 6.63 -10.14
CA PHE A 48 12.51 6.38 -10.39
C PHE A 48 13.23 7.65 -10.86
N LYS A 49 14.51 7.80 -10.51
CA LYS A 49 15.32 8.95 -10.98
C LYS A 49 15.50 8.97 -12.50
N SER A 50 15.43 7.82 -13.15
CA SER A 50 15.46 7.66 -14.61
C SER A 50 14.14 8.03 -15.29
N GLY A 51 13.10 8.38 -14.53
CA GLY A 51 11.73 8.50 -15.02
C GLY A 51 10.95 7.18 -14.89
N GLY A 52 9.63 7.28 -15.05
CA GLY A 52 8.70 6.18 -14.83
C GLY A 52 8.18 6.13 -13.39
N ILE A 53 6.91 5.72 -13.26
CA ILE A 53 6.22 5.51 -12.00
C ILE A 53 5.70 4.08 -11.99
N GLN A 54 5.90 3.39 -10.87
CA GLN A 54 5.32 2.08 -10.63
C GLN A 54 4.43 2.16 -9.39
N SER A 55 3.23 1.57 -9.47
CA SER A 55 2.29 1.54 -8.36
C SER A 55 1.51 0.24 -8.30
N ASP A 56 1.17 -0.17 -7.09
CA ASP A 56 0.45 -1.40 -6.80
C ASP A 56 -0.42 -1.16 -5.57
N VAL A 57 -1.53 -1.88 -5.53
CA VAL A 57 -2.57 -1.74 -4.52
C VAL A 57 -3.06 -3.13 -4.17
N MET A 58 -3.06 -3.42 -2.87
CA MET A 58 -3.67 -4.62 -2.31
C MET A 58 -4.87 -4.22 -1.45
N SER A 59 -5.92 -5.02 -1.48
CA SER A 59 -6.99 -5.00 -0.50
C SER A 59 -6.51 -5.40 0.89
N TYR A 60 -7.28 -5.01 1.90
CA TYR A 60 -7.07 -5.46 3.28
C TYR A 60 -7.03 -6.99 3.37
N GLU A 61 -7.87 -7.67 2.60
CA GLU A 61 -7.95 -9.13 2.54
C GLU A 61 -6.70 -9.75 1.92
N GLU A 62 -6.19 -9.21 0.82
CA GLU A 62 -4.95 -9.68 0.18
C GLU A 62 -3.74 -9.53 1.09
N VAL A 63 -3.61 -8.38 1.79
CA VAL A 63 -2.54 -8.17 2.77
C VAL A 63 -2.61 -9.23 3.87
N ASN A 64 -3.80 -9.49 4.41
CA ASN A 64 -3.96 -10.50 5.46
C ASN A 64 -3.76 -11.93 4.96
N HIS A 65 -4.09 -12.21 3.69
CA HIS A 65 -3.75 -13.49 3.06
C HIS A 65 -2.22 -13.69 3.02
N ILE A 66 -1.46 -12.68 2.59
CA ILE A 66 0.02 -12.74 2.59
C ILE A 66 0.57 -12.85 4.01
N ARG A 67 0.04 -12.06 4.96
CA ARG A 67 0.40 -12.17 6.37
C ARG A 67 0.22 -13.60 6.88
N ASN A 68 -0.91 -14.25 6.60
CA ASN A 68 -1.23 -15.58 7.11
C ASN A 68 -0.29 -16.67 6.58
N MET A 69 0.33 -16.45 5.41
CA MET A 69 1.36 -17.34 4.86
C MET A 69 2.75 -17.08 5.46
N ALA A 70 2.98 -15.93 6.10
CA ALA A 70 4.27 -15.58 6.67
C ALA A 70 4.56 -16.30 7.99
N LYS A 71 5.81 -16.73 8.19
CA LYS A 71 6.26 -17.32 9.47
C LYS A 71 6.10 -16.36 10.66
N SER A 72 6.14 -15.05 10.41
CA SER A 72 6.05 -14.00 11.43
C SER A 72 4.63 -13.45 11.64
N LYS A 73 3.59 -14.13 11.16
CA LYS A 73 2.19 -13.65 11.17
C LYS A 73 1.67 -13.18 12.53
N ASP A 74 2.16 -13.76 13.61
CA ASP A 74 1.74 -13.49 15.00
C ASP A 74 2.76 -12.63 15.77
N SER A 75 3.75 -12.05 15.09
CA SER A 75 4.72 -11.16 15.71
C SER A 75 4.10 -9.85 16.21
N ASP A 76 4.73 -9.24 17.20
CA ASP A 76 4.36 -7.93 17.73
C ASP A 76 4.35 -6.84 16.64
N SER A 77 5.19 -6.98 15.61
CA SER A 77 5.18 -6.07 14.46
C SER A 77 3.84 -6.10 13.72
N TRP A 78 3.27 -7.27 13.47
CA TRP A 78 1.94 -7.36 12.86
C TRP A 78 0.80 -7.00 13.82
N LYS A 79 0.96 -7.28 15.11
CA LYS A 79 -0.06 -7.02 16.12
C LYS A 79 -0.23 -5.53 16.42
N TYR A 80 0.88 -4.81 16.59
CA TYR A 80 0.87 -3.40 16.99
C TYR A 80 1.13 -2.43 15.83
N HIS A 81 1.73 -2.90 14.73
CA HIS A 81 2.12 -2.05 13.60
C HIS A 81 1.62 -2.59 12.26
N TRP A 82 0.35 -3.03 12.22
CA TRP A 82 -0.24 -3.61 11.01
C TRP A 82 -0.10 -2.71 9.77
N ASP A 83 -0.30 -1.39 9.90
CA ASP A 83 -0.20 -0.45 8.77
C ASP A 83 1.21 -0.38 8.17
N GLU A 84 2.24 -0.38 9.00
CA GLU A 84 3.64 -0.40 8.55
C GLU A 84 3.99 -1.73 7.88
N MET A 85 3.53 -2.83 8.45
CA MET A 85 3.74 -4.15 7.88
C MET A 85 3.02 -4.32 6.55
N ALA A 86 1.79 -3.82 6.45
CA ALA A 86 1.01 -3.86 5.23
C ALA A 86 1.68 -3.05 4.11
N LYS A 87 2.12 -1.81 4.39
CA LYS A 87 2.86 -0.98 3.43
C LYS A 87 4.11 -1.69 2.91
N LYS A 88 4.86 -2.35 3.81
CA LYS A 88 6.04 -3.15 3.42
C LYS A 88 5.65 -4.32 2.53
N THR A 89 4.56 -5.02 2.84
CA THR A 89 4.05 -6.13 2.02
C THR A 89 3.73 -5.68 0.59
N VAL A 90 3.01 -4.56 0.42
CA VAL A 90 2.71 -4.04 -0.92
C VAL A 90 3.97 -3.58 -1.63
N PHE A 91 4.89 -2.90 -0.95
CA PHE A 91 6.17 -2.52 -1.55
C PHE A 91 7.03 -3.72 -1.98
N SER A 92 6.92 -4.86 -1.28
CA SER A 92 7.65 -6.08 -1.63
C SER A 92 7.03 -6.88 -2.78
N SER A 93 5.83 -6.53 -3.29
CA SER A 93 5.24 -7.21 -4.46
C SER A 93 6.01 -6.96 -5.77
N TYR A 94 6.92 -5.99 -5.78
CA TYR A 94 7.77 -5.63 -6.92
C TYR A 94 9.03 -6.49 -7.09
N GLY A 95 9.19 -7.55 -6.29
CA GLY A 95 10.39 -8.40 -6.24
C GLY A 95 10.25 -9.72 -6.97
#